data_AF-A0A2N8K837-F1
#
_entry.id   AF-A0A2N8K837-F1
#
_cell.length_a   1.000
_cell.length_b   1.000
_cell.length_c   1.000
_cell.angle_alpha   90.00
_cell.angle_beta   90.00
_cell.angle_gamma   90.00
#
_symmetry.space_group_name_H-M   'P 1'
#
loop_
_entity.id
_entity.type
_entity.pdbx_description
1 polymer ?
#
loop_
_entity_poly.entity_id
_entity_poly.type
_entity_poly.pdbx_seq_one_letter_code
_entity_poly.pdbx_strand_id
1 'polypeptide(L)'
;DENPWVLQLYAQDEPSFDQYMQTLRDYVQPRARDTAFSEFYLRFFGHHLRAVAKPGGLFEDTVVTRLRWRGQTRRVRMVVYRRVTGQGQNSRRGQTPEQMLNIVCDRLCGGLANAGIQARRMVAADVHDWLLRWFNPRPTLLGPGAEDRERFYALARYPESTEAGEDGEIELASGRDFSQRLFFGQPRSDVAHGTWYFDGLPHRVLI
;
A
#
# COMPACT_ATOMS: atom_id res chain seq x y z
N ASP A 1 -23.43 -20.34 9.07
CA ASP A 1 -23.55 -19.01 9.70
C ASP A 1 -24.17 -18.09 8.65
N GLU A 2 -25.26 -17.38 8.98
CA GLU A 2 -26.04 -16.59 7.99
C GLU A 2 -25.28 -15.40 7.41
N ASN A 3 -24.23 -14.94 8.09
CA ASN A 3 -23.36 -13.85 7.65
C ASN A 3 -21.91 -14.31 7.85
N PRO A 4 -21.25 -14.96 6.88
CA PRO A 4 -19.88 -15.45 7.06
C PRO A 4 -18.86 -14.30 7.07
N TRP A 5 -17.75 -14.49 7.78
CA TRP A 5 -16.56 -13.66 7.58
C TRP A 5 -15.95 -13.97 6.22
N VAL A 6 -15.61 -12.91 5.48
CA VAL A 6 -14.96 -13.00 4.17
C VAL A 6 -13.51 -12.57 4.33
N LEU A 7 -12.62 -13.39 3.78
CA LEU A 7 -11.21 -13.09 3.64
C LEU A 7 -10.89 -12.84 2.18
N GLN A 8 -10.43 -11.65 1.84
CA GLN A 8 -9.96 -11.33 0.50
C GLN A 8 -8.45 -11.11 0.50
N LEU A 9 -7.77 -11.78 -0.41
CA LEU A 9 -6.32 -11.69 -0.57
C LEU A 9 -5.96 -10.89 -1.82
N TYR A 10 -4.98 -10.01 -1.67
CA TYR A 10 -4.40 -9.22 -2.74
C TYR A 10 -2.92 -9.52 -2.79
N ALA A 11 -2.45 -10.10 -3.89
CA ALA A 11 -1.05 -10.42 -4.12
C ALA A 11 -0.51 -9.53 -5.24
N GLN A 12 0.43 -8.66 -4.92
CA GLN A 12 0.97 -7.67 -5.85
C GLN A 12 2.50 -7.63 -5.75
N ASP A 13 3.18 -7.59 -6.90
CA ASP A 13 4.62 -7.31 -6.93
C ASP A 13 4.85 -5.80 -6.90
N GLU A 14 5.54 -5.34 -5.86
CA GLU A 14 5.83 -3.93 -5.65
C GLU A 14 7.30 -3.63 -5.91
N PRO A 15 7.61 -2.64 -6.76
CA PRO A 15 8.98 -2.21 -6.98
C PRO A 15 9.49 -1.24 -5.91
N SER A 16 8.63 -0.77 -5.00
CA SER A 16 9.07 0.07 -3.88
C SER A 16 9.72 -0.79 -2.81
N PHE A 17 10.87 -0.32 -2.35
CA PHE A 17 11.63 -0.88 -1.24
C PHE A 17 11.59 0.02 0.00
N ASP A 18 10.69 1.00 0.06
CA ASP A 18 10.67 2.00 1.13
C ASP A 18 10.48 1.35 2.51
N GLN A 19 9.54 0.40 2.62
CA GLN A 19 9.34 -0.34 3.87
C GLN A 19 10.56 -1.19 4.24
N TYR A 20 11.24 -1.79 3.27
CA TYR A 20 12.49 -2.52 3.55
C TYR A 20 13.58 -1.56 4.06
N MET A 21 13.71 -0.39 3.43
CA MET A 21 14.67 0.63 3.85
C MET A 21 14.34 1.16 5.24
N GLN A 22 13.06 1.30 5.60
CA GLN A 22 12.65 1.66 6.96
C GLN A 22 13.06 0.57 7.96
N THR A 23 12.76 -0.70 7.68
CA THR A 23 13.19 -1.81 8.54
C THR A 23 14.71 -1.86 8.70
N LEU A 24 15.47 -1.62 7.62
CA LEU A 24 16.92 -1.57 7.67
C LEU A 24 17.43 -0.41 8.54
N ARG A 25 16.78 0.76 8.49
CA ARG A 25 17.09 1.90 9.37
C ARG A 25 16.79 1.58 10.83
N ASP A 26 15.65 0.98 11.11
CA ASP A 26 15.22 0.63 12.46
C ASP A 26 16.11 -0.45 13.09
N TYR A 27 16.66 -1.34 12.24
CA TYR A 27 17.63 -2.36 12.64
C TYR A 27 18.99 -1.79 13.09
N VAL A 28 19.33 -0.55 12.71
CA VAL A 28 20.61 0.06 13.09
C VAL A 28 20.67 0.23 14.61
N GLN A 29 21.62 -0.48 15.20
CA GLN A 29 21.90 -0.44 16.64
C GLN A 29 22.26 0.97 17.09
N PRO A 30 21.86 1.41 18.30
CA PRO A 30 22.10 2.78 18.78
C PRO A 30 23.55 3.25 18.65
N ARG A 31 24.53 2.38 18.96
CA ARG A 31 25.97 2.67 18.85
C ARG A 31 26.49 2.94 17.43
N ALA A 32 25.72 2.56 16.41
CA ALA A 32 26.09 2.68 15.00
C ALA A 32 25.23 3.74 14.27
N ARG A 33 24.24 4.33 14.95
CA ARG A 33 23.45 5.44 14.41
C ARG A 33 24.34 6.66 14.20
N ASP A 34 24.02 7.42 13.16
CA ASP A 34 24.68 8.70 12.83
C ASP A 34 26.20 8.60 12.62
N THR A 35 26.71 7.39 12.36
CA THR A 35 28.09 7.19 11.93
C THR A 35 28.20 7.39 10.43
N ALA A 36 29.32 7.94 9.98
CA ALA A 36 29.59 8.15 8.55
C ALA A 36 29.45 6.86 7.73
N PHE A 37 29.82 5.71 8.30
CA PHE A 37 29.66 4.40 7.67
C PHE A 37 28.18 4.03 7.51
N SER A 38 27.37 4.10 8.56
CA SER A 38 25.94 3.73 8.50
C SER A 38 25.16 4.62 7.55
N GLU A 39 25.41 5.94 7.57
CA GLU A 39 24.77 6.87 6.65
C GLU A 39 25.14 6.59 5.19
N PHE A 40 26.44 6.37 4.92
CA PHE A 40 26.91 5.99 3.59
C PHE A 40 26.25 4.68 3.13
N TYR A 41 26.24 3.66 3.98
CA TYR A 41 25.69 2.35 3.67
C TYR A 41 24.21 2.43 3.34
N LEU A 42 23.40 3.07 4.20
CA LEU A 42 21.95 3.21 3.98
C LEU A 42 21.64 3.96 2.67
N ARG A 43 22.38 5.04 2.39
CA ARG A 43 22.22 5.80 1.14
C ARG A 43 22.58 4.97 -0.08
N PHE A 44 23.73 4.30 -0.05
CA PHE A 44 24.25 3.51 -1.16
C PHE A 44 23.37 2.28 -1.44
N PHE A 45 22.93 1.58 -0.38
CA PHE A 45 22.04 0.44 -0.50
C PHE A 45 20.67 0.85 -1.08
N GLY A 46 20.10 1.97 -0.60
CA GLY A 46 18.88 2.53 -1.17
C GLY A 46 19.02 2.89 -2.65
N HIS A 47 20.16 3.43 -3.05
CA HIS A 47 20.46 3.70 -4.47
C HIS A 47 20.45 2.41 -5.31
N HIS A 48 21.10 1.34 -4.84
CA HIS A 48 21.09 0.05 -5.52
C HIS A 48 19.70 -0.56 -5.67
N LEU A 49 18.89 -0.56 -4.60
CA LEU A 49 17.53 -1.06 -4.66
C LEU A 49 16.67 -0.30 -5.70
N ARG A 50 16.80 1.03 -5.76
CA ARG A 50 16.12 1.82 -6.80
C ARG A 50 16.63 1.51 -8.20
N ALA A 51 17.93 1.27 -8.36
CA ALA A 51 18.53 0.97 -9.65
C ALA A 51 18.02 -0.36 -10.23
N VAL A 52 17.86 -1.39 -9.39
CA VAL A 52 17.31 -2.69 -9.83
C VAL A 52 15.78 -2.67 -10.00
N ALA A 53 15.09 -1.70 -9.40
CA ALA A 53 13.64 -1.53 -9.46
C ALA A 53 13.16 -0.65 -10.64
N LYS A 54 14.02 -0.30 -11.60
CA LYS A 54 13.65 0.62 -12.70
C LYS A 54 12.51 0.07 -13.56
N PRO A 55 11.58 0.93 -14.04
CA PRO A 55 10.60 0.54 -15.04
C PRO A 55 11.29 -0.03 -16.28
N GLY A 56 10.75 -1.13 -16.84
CA GLY A 56 11.35 -1.81 -17.99
C GLY A 56 12.35 -2.92 -17.64
N GLY A 57 12.68 -3.10 -16.36
CA GLY A 57 13.60 -4.14 -15.87
C GLY A 57 15.07 -3.76 -15.99
N LEU A 58 15.92 -4.52 -15.30
CA LEU A 58 17.39 -4.36 -15.34
C LEU A 58 18.01 -5.13 -16.51
N PHE A 59 17.49 -6.33 -16.80
CA PHE A 59 17.91 -7.18 -17.92
C PHE A 59 16.74 -8.09 -18.34
N GLU A 60 16.84 -8.70 -19.51
CA GLU A 60 15.90 -9.73 -19.96
C GLU A 60 16.45 -11.11 -19.62
N ASP A 61 15.71 -11.88 -18.83
CA ASP A 61 16.06 -13.27 -18.55
C ASP A 61 15.53 -14.14 -19.68
N THR A 62 16.39 -14.47 -20.65
CA THR A 62 16.02 -15.24 -21.84
C THR A 62 15.98 -16.75 -21.60
N VAL A 63 16.48 -17.23 -20.45
CA VAL A 63 16.69 -18.66 -20.19
C VAL A 63 15.53 -19.25 -19.40
N VAL A 64 15.07 -18.59 -18.34
CA VAL A 64 14.07 -19.15 -17.44
C VAL A 64 12.71 -18.50 -17.64
N THR A 65 12.62 -17.18 -17.46
CA THR A 65 11.32 -16.48 -17.42
C THR A 65 10.89 -15.91 -18.77
N ARG A 66 11.83 -15.58 -19.67
CA ARG A 66 11.60 -14.78 -20.89
C ARG A 66 10.91 -13.46 -20.59
N LEU A 67 11.18 -12.92 -19.41
CA LEU A 67 10.63 -11.66 -18.92
C LEU A 67 11.77 -10.71 -18.56
N ARG A 68 11.44 -9.42 -18.55
CA ARG A 68 12.33 -8.38 -18.03
C ARG A 68 12.42 -8.55 -16.52
N TRP A 69 13.59 -8.95 -16.03
CA TRP A 69 13.85 -9.07 -14.61
C TRP A 69 13.87 -7.69 -13.97
N ARG A 70 13.21 -7.55 -12.82
CA ARG A 70 13.16 -6.31 -12.05
C ARG A 70 13.18 -6.65 -10.57
N GLY A 71 13.90 -5.86 -9.78
CA GLY A 71 13.82 -5.92 -8.32
C GLY A 71 12.44 -5.52 -7.85
N GLN A 72 11.70 -6.48 -7.30
CA GLN A 72 10.36 -6.31 -6.76
C GLN A 72 10.16 -7.21 -5.55
N THR A 73 9.25 -6.84 -4.66
CA THR A 73 8.83 -7.66 -3.52
C THR A 73 7.38 -8.05 -3.69
N ARG A 74 7.07 -9.34 -3.59
CA ARG A 74 5.69 -9.81 -3.51
C ARG A 74 5.08 -9.38 -2.18
N ARG A 75 4.07 -8.52 -2.22
CA ARG A 75 3.26 -8.14 -1.06
C ARG A 75 1.92 -8.85 -1.12
N VAL A 76 1.60 -9.56 -0.03
CA VAL A 76 0.29 -10.17 0.19
C VAL A 76 -0.44 -9.34 1.23
N ARG A 77 -1.58 -8.77 0.86
CA ARG A 77 -2.48 -8.04 1.74
C ARG A 77 -3.76 -8.84 1.93
N MET A 78 -4.32 -8.74 3.11
CA MET A 78 -5.49 -9.49 3.53
C MET A 78 -6.52 -8.53 4.07
N VAL A 79 -7.70 -8.52 3.46
CA VAL A 79 -8.84 -7.70 3.88
C VAL A 79 -9.89 -8.63 4.46
N VAL A 80 -10.15 -8.46 5.76
CA VAL A 80 -11.17 -9.19 6.51
C VAL A 80 -12.41 -8.31 6.61
N TYR A 81 -13.55 -8.80 6.16
CA TYR A 81 -14.81 -8.09 6.31
C TYR A 81 -15.98 -9.04 6.48
N ARG A 82 -17.09 -8.50 6.95
CA ARG A 82 -18.36 -9.23 7.08
C ARG A 82 -19.47 -8.29 6.71
N ARG A 83 -20.34 -8.73 5.80
CA ARG A 83 -21.59 -8.04 5.53
C ARG A 83 -22.63 -8.53 6.54
N VAL A 84 -23.21 -7.62 7.31
CA VAL A 84 -24.31 -7.94 8.23
C VAL A 84 -25.59 -7.39 7.62
N THR A 85 -26.54 -8.26 7.30
CA THR A 85 -27.86 -7.87 6.79
C THR A 85 -28.89 -7.91 7.92
N GLY A 86 -29.52 -6.77 8.23
CA GLY A 86 -30.60 -6.63 9.21
C GLY A 86 -30.21 -5.87 10.49
N GLN A 87 -31.08 -4.98 10.96
CA GLN A 87 -30.84 -4.12 12.14
C GLN A 87 -30.76 -4.88 13.48
N GLY A 88 -31.27 -6.12 13.55
CA GLY A 88 -31.41 -6.90 14.80
C GLY A 88 -30.30 -7.91 15.11
N GLN A 89 -29.33 -8.13 14.22
CA GLN A 89 -28.25 -9.11 14.45
C GLN A 89 -26.94 -8.50 15.01
N ASN A 90 -26.90 -7.17 15.18
CA ASN A 90 -25.72 -6.40 15.59
C ASN A 90 -25.28 -6.59 17.05
N SER A 91 -26.03 -7.38 17.84
CA SER A 91 -25.74 -7.57 19.27
C SER A 91 -25.73 -9.04 19.66
N ARG A 92 -25.06 -9.92 18.88
CA ARG A 92 -24.66 -11.22 19.44
C ARG A 92 -23.70 -10.92 20.63
N ARG A 93 -24.26 -10.87 21.85
CA ARG A 93 -23.56 -10.60 23.13
C ARG A 93 -23.12 -9.16 23.40
N GLY A 94 -23.78 -8.15 22.82
CA GLY A 94 -23.50 -6.74 23.13
C GLY A 94 -22.13 -6.21 22.64
N GLN A 95 -21.45 -6.95 21.76
CA GLN A 95 -20.22 -6.51 21.11
C GLN A 95 -20.55 -5.71 19.85
N THR A 96 -19.84 -4.62 19.60
CA THR A 96 -19.99 -3.86 18.35
C THR A 96 -19.37 -4.63 17.17
N PRO A 97 -19.79 -4.37 15.93
CA PRO A 97 -19.17 -4.95 14.73
C PRO A 97 -17.66 -4.78 14.67
N GLU A 98 -17.15 -3.62 15.08
CA GLU A 98 -15.72 -3.29 15.12
C GLU A 98 -14.99 -4.15 16.16
N GLN A 99 -15.59 -4.34 17.35
CA GLN A 99 -15.03 -5.22 18.39
C GLN A 99 -14.95 -6.66 17.90
N MET A 100 -16.00 -7.16 17.25
CA MET A 100 -16.00 -8.50 16.67
C MET A 100 -14.94 -8.66 15.57
N LEU A 101 -14.80 -7.66 14.68
CA LEU A 101 -13.75 -7.64 13.66
C LEU A 101 -12.35 -7.68 14.28
N ASN A 102 -12.12 -6.88 15.33
CA ASN A 102 -10.83 -6.87 16.03
C ASN A 102 -10.50 -8.25 16.63
N ILE A 103 -11.45 -8.86 17.34
CA ILE A 103 -11.26 -10.20 17.92
C ILE A 103 -10.91 -11.24 16.85
N VAL A 104 -11.58 -11.20 15.69
CA VAL A 104 -11.32 -12.13 14.59
C VAL A 104 -9.95 -11.90 13.97
N CYS A 105 -9.59 -10.63 13.73
CA CYS A 105 -8.27 -10.26 13.22
C CYS A 105 -7.14 -10.65 14.18
N ASP A 106 -7.31 -10.45 15.49
CA ASP A 106 -6.29 -10.78 16.49
C ASP A 106 -6.06 -12.31 16.56
N ARG A 107 -7.16 -13.09 16.53
CA ARG A 107 -7.07 -14.56 16.45
C ARG A 107 -6.40 -15.03 15.17
N LEU A 108 -6.73 -14.40 14.04
CA LEU A 108 -6.12 -14.72 12.74
C LEU A 108 -4.62 -14.42 12.75
N CYS A 109 -4.22 -13.25 13.25
CA CYS A 109 -2.81 -12.87 13.41
C CYS A 109 -2.07 -13.84 14.34
N GLY A 110 -2.67 -14.24 15.46
CA GLY A 110 -2.09 -15.25 16.36
C GLY A 110 -1.94 -16.62 15.70
N GLY A 111 -2.94 -17.06 14.93
CA GLY A 111 -2.87 -18.30 14.16
C GLY A 111 -1.76 -18.29 13.09
N LEU A 112 -1.61 -17.17 12.38
CA LEU A 112 -0.52 -16.96 11.42
C LEU A 112 0.85 -16.99 12.11
N ALA A 113 0.98 -16.31 13.25
CA ALA A 113 2.22 -16.30 14.03
C ALA A 113 2.63 -17.71 14.51
N ASN A 114 1.67 -18.52 14.95
CA ASN A 114 1.90 -19.93 15.33
C ASN A 114 2.40 -20.78 14.14
N ALA A 115 2.03 -20.42 12.92
CA ALA A 115 2.52 -21.05 11.69
C ALA A 115 3.85 -20.45 11.18
N GLY A 116 4.47 -19.54 11.93
CA GLY A 116 5.70 -18.84 11.53
C GLY A 116 5.50 -17.74 10.49
N ILE A 117 4.24 -17.36 10.21
CA ILE A 117 3.91 -16.29 9.25
C ILE A 117 3.84 -14.96 9.99
N GLN A 118 4.70 -14.03 9.61
CA GLN A 118 4.66 -12.66 10.11
C GLN A 118 3.52 -11.88 9.45
N ALA A 119 2.56 -11.43 10.26
CA ALA A 119 1.48 -10.57 9.83
C ALA A 119 1.55 -9.22 10.58
N ARG A 120 1.30 -8.13 9.86
CA ARG A 120 1.24 -6.78 10.42
C ARG A 120 -0.10 -6.16 10.05
N ARG A 121 -0.78 -5.57 11.04
CA ARG A 121 -2.01 -4.81 10.80
C ARG A 121 -1.67 -3.48 10.13
N MET A 122 -2.32 -3.21 9.01
CA MET A 122 -2.19 -1.95 8.26
C MET A 122 -3.00 -0.85 8.94
N VAL A 123 -2.39 0.32 9.10
CA VAL A 123 -3.08 1.55 9.55
C VAL A 123 -3.59 2.36 8.37
N ALA A 124 -4.31 3.46 8.62
CA ALA A 124 -4.87 4.31 7.56
C ALA A 124 -3.83 4.74 6.51
N ALA A 125 -2.63 5.14 6.96
CA ALA A 125 -1.54 5.52 6.06
C ALA A 125 -1.05 4.36 5.17
N ASP A 126 -0.96 3.13 5.72
CA ASP A 126 -0.57 1.96 4.93
C ASP A 126 -1.61 1.63 3.84
N VAL A 127 -2.90 1.72 4.18
CA VAL A 127 -3.99 1.43 3.24
C VAL A 127 -4.09 2.52 2.19
N HIS A 128 -3.88 3.79 2.59
CA HIS A 128 -3.82 4.92 1.69
C HIS A 128 -2.66 4.80 0.69
N ASP A 129 -1.42 4.57 1.13
CA ASP A 129 -0.26 4.43 0.22
C ASP A 129 -0.47 3.31 -0.80
N TRP A 130 -1.01 2.16 -0.35
CA TRP A 130 -1.34 1.06 -1.25
C TRP A 130 -2.37 1.45 -2.32
N LEU A 131 -3.51 1.99 -1.90
CA LEU A 131 -4.59 2.35 -2.82
C LEU A 131 -4.23 3.55 -3.71
N LEU A 132 -3.46 4.51 -3.20
CA LEU A 132 -2.96 5.66 -3.95
C LEU A 132 -2.14 5.20 -5.16
N ARG A 133 -1.23 4.24 -4.96
CA ARG A 133 -0.42 3.68 -6.05
C ARG A 133 -1.22 2.82 -7.02
N TRP A 134 -2.27 2.16 -6.54
CA TRP A 134 -3.18 1.37 -7.38
C TRP A 134 -4.04 2.26 -8.29
N PHE A 135 -4.64 3.32 -7.74
CA PHE A 135 -5.52 4.23 -8.48
C PHE A 135 -4.75 5.28 -9.30
N ASN A 136 -3.47 5.50 -9.00
CA ASN A 136 -2.60 6.40 -9.76
C ASN A 136 -1.31 5.65 -10.15
N PRO A 137 -1.38 4.69 -11.10
CA PRO A 137 -0.23 3.86 -11.49
C PRO A 137 0.80 4.60 -12.37
N ARG A 138 0.41 5.70 -13.00
CA ARG A 138 1.26 6.54 -13.87
C ARG A 138 0.86 8.03 -13.78
N PRO A 139 0.94 8.65 -12.59
CA PRO A 139 0.56 10.04 -12.41
C PRO A 139 1.51 10.94 -13.21
N THR A 140 0.95 11.87 -13.99
CA THR A 140 1.73 12.80 -14.84
C THR A 140 1.65 14.26 -14.38
N LEU A 141 0.96 14.53 -13.26
CA LEU A 141 0.71 15.88 -12.73
C LEU A 141 2.00 16.67 -12.46
N LEU A 142 3.08 15.99 -12.07
CA LEU A 142 4.38 16.61 -11.78
C LEU A 142 5.42 16.41 -12.88
N GLY A 143 5.05 15.73 -13.96
CA GLY A 143 5.97 15.31 -15.03
C GLY A 143 5.82 13.82 -15.36
N PRO A 144 6.39 13.36 -16.51
CA PRO A 144 6.25 11.98 -16.97
C PRO A 144 7.32 11.03 -16.40
N GLY A 145 8.31 11.55 -15.66
CA GLY A 145 9.46 10.80 -15.18
C GLY A 145 9.16 9.90 -13.99
N ALA A 146 10.03 8.90 -13.76
CA ALA A 146 9.93 8.05 -12.58
C ALA A 146 10.14 8.83 -11.28
N GLU A 147 11.03 9.82 -11.27
CA GLU A 147 11.26 10.69 -10.12
C GLU A 147 10.06 11.61 -9.84
N ASP A 148 9.40 12.11 -10.88
CA ASP A 148 8.18 12.92 -10.75
C ASP A 148 7.04 12.11 -10.11
N ARG A 149 6.92 10.83 -10.49
CA ARG A 149 5.97 9.90 -9.88
C ARG A 149 6.25 9.65 -8.40
N GLU A 150 7.50 9.42 -8.01
CA GLU A 150 7.83 9.25 -6.59
C GLU A 150 7.61 10.54 -5.80
N ARG A 151 7.91 11.71 -6.38
CA ARG A 151 7.55 13.02 -5.79
C ARG A 151 6.04 13.17 -5.62
N PHE A 152 5.25 12.72 -6.59
CA PHE A 152 3.79 12.73 -6.49
C PHE A 152 3.32 11.88 -5.30
N TYR A 153 3.80 10.65 -5.16
CA TYR A 153 3.41 9.79 -4.03
C TYR A 153 3.86 10.35 -2.68
N ALA A 154 5.01 11.03 -2.63
CA ALA A 154 5.47 11.71 -1.42
C ALA A 154 4.55 12.87 -1.02
N LEU A 155 4.12 13.70 -1.98
CA LEU A 155 3.23 14.84 -1.73
C LEU A 155 1.79 14.42 -1.42
N ALA A 156 1.31 13.35 -2.03
CA ALA A 156 -0.04 12.85 -1.81
C ALA A 156 -0.17 11.96 -0.56
N ARG A 157 0.92 11.69 0.16
CA ARG A 157 0.96 10.78 1.32
C ARG A 157 -0.08 11.16 2.38
N TYR A 158 -0.62 10.14 3.05
CA TYR A 158 -1.47 10.33 4.23
C TYR A 158 -0.72 11.13 5.32
N PRO A 159 -1.35 12.12 5.98
CA PRO A 159 -0.66 12.98 6.93
C PRO A 159 -0.36 12.20 8.22
N GLU A 160 0.75 12.54 8.86
CA GLU A 160 1.16 11.89 10.11
C GLU A 160 0.33 12.36 11.31
N SER A 161 -0.27 13.55 11.25
CA SER A 161 -1.17 14.09 12.26
C SER A 161 -2.41 14.71 11.61
N THR A 162 -3.58 14.49 12.22
CA THR A 162 -4.78 15.30 11.99
C THR A 162 -4.70 16.68 12.67
N GLU A 163 -3.59 16.97 13.36
CA GLU A 163 -3.40 18.15 14.22
C GLU A 163 -2.40 19.18 13.66
N ALA A 164 -1.97 19.06 12.40
CA ALA A 164 -1.23 20.11 11.71
C ALA A 164 -2.16 20.94 10.79
N GLY A 165 -3.26 21.41 11.37
CA GLY A 165 -3.82 22.70 11.00
C GLY A 165 -3.46 23.63 12.14
N GLU A 166 -2.24 24.18 12.14
CA GLU A 166 -1.97 25.40 12.89
C GLU A 166 -2.97 26.45 12.39
N ASP A 167 -3.51 27.23 13.33
CA ASP A 167 -4.50 28.27 13.09
C ASP A 167 -4.18 29.09 11.82
N GLY A 168 -4.90 28.81 10.73
CA GLY A 168 -4.92 29.65 9.54
C GLY A 168 -4.17 29.17 8.30
N GLU A 169 -3.56 27.98 8.27
CA GLU A 169 -3.12 27.40 6.99
C GLU A 169 -4.29 26.75 6.26
N ILE A 170 -4.49 27.18 5.01
CA ILE A 170 -5.55 26.70 4.11
C ILE A 170 -5.43 25.18 4.02
N GLU A 171 -6.40 24.46 4.60
CA GLU A 171 -6.65 23.04 4.38
C GLU A 171 -6.55 22.81 2.86
N LEU A 172 -5.49 22.12 2.41
CA LEU A 172 -5.32 21.76 1.01
C LEU A 172 -6.66 21.17 0.54
N ALA A 173 -7.20 21.70 -0.56
CA ALA A 173 -8.59 21.59 -1.01
C ALA A 173 -9.15 20.16 -1.24
N SER A 174 -8.47 19.09 -0.81
CA SER A 174 -9.03 17.76 -0.65
C SER A 174 -9.43 17.56 0.82
N GLY A 175 -10.72 17.42 1.09
CA GLY A 175 -11.24 17.29 2.45
C GLY A 175 -10.66 16.12 3.25
N ARG A 176 -11.11 16.00 4.50
CA ARG A 176 -10.73 14.93 5.43
C ARG A 176 -11.16 13.52 4.99
N ASP A 177 -11.84 13.40 3.84
CA ASP A 177 -12.36 12.13 3.37
C ASP A 177 -11.27 11.25 2.74
N PHE A 178 -11.20 10.00 3.20
CA PHE A 178 -10.22 9.02 2.75
C PHE A 178 -10.29 8.80 1.23
N SER A 179 -11.49 8.79 0.65
CA SER A 179 -11.68 8.49 -0.78
C SER A 179 -11.28 9.66 -1.69
N GLN A 180 -11.51 10.89 -1.25
CA GLN A 180 -11.10 12.11 -1.96
C GLN A 180 -9.57 12.20 -2.15
N ARG A 181 -8.81 11.52 -1.29
CA ARG A 181 -7.34 11.53 -1.31
C ARG A 181 -6.73 10.40 -2.14
N LEU A 182 -7.55 9.62 -2.86
CA LEU A 182 -7.08 8.50 -3.68
C LEU A 182 -7.08 8.78 -5.17
N PHE A 183 -7.89 9.74 -5.65
CA PHE A 183 -8.10 9.97 -7.07
C PHE A 183 -7.58 11.35 -7.48
N PHE A 184 -6.44 11.37 -8.17
CA PHE A 184 -5.87 12.61 -8.72
C PHE A 184 -6.04 12.73 -10.24
N GLY A 185 -6.38 11.61 -10.89
CA GLY A 185 -6.86 11.56 -12.27
C GLY A 185 -8.29 11.03 -12.33
N GLN A 186 -9.05 11.41 -13.36
CA GLN A 186 -10.40 10.89 -13.56
C GLN A 186 -10.34 9.45 -14.08
N PRO A 187 -10.91 8.46 -13.37
CA PRO A 187 -11.04 7.10 -13.90
C PRO A 187 -11.93 7.08 -15.14
N ARG A 188 -11.56 6.28 -16.14
CA ARG A 188 -12.41 6.04 -17.32
C ARG A 188 -12.85 4.59 -17.37
N SER A 189 -14.16 4.37 -17.49
CA SER A 189 -14.72 3.04 -17.73
C SER A 189 -14.83 2.77 -19.24
N ASP A 190 -14.43 1.57 -19.66
CA ASP A 190 -14.71 1.00 -20.97
C ASP A 190 -15.56 -0.26 -20.78
N VAL A 191 -16.88 -0.07 -20.86
CA VAL A 191 -17.86 -1.13 -20.62
C VAL A 191 -17.80 -2.21 -21.69
N ALA A 192 -17.54 -1.83 -22.95
CA ALA A 192 -17.47 -2.78 -24.07
C ALA A 192 -16.33 -3.81 -23.87
N HIS A 193 -15.22 -3.37 -23.28
CA HIS A 193 -14.07 -4.22 -22.99
C HIS A 193 -13.95 -4.64 -21.51
N GLY A 194 -14.94 -4.29 -20.67
CA GLY A 194 -14.95 -4.61 -19.24
C GLY A 194 -13.71 -4.10 -18.49
N THR A 195 -13.19 -2.94 -18.86
CA THR A 195 -11.89 -2.42 -18.41
C THR A 195 -12.05 -1.04 -17.75
N TRP A 196 -11.31 -0.82 -16.66
CA TRP A 196 -11.13 0.51 -16.07
C TRP A 196 -9.76 1.07 -16.44
N TYR A 197 -9.69 2.36 -16.69
CA TYR A 197 -8.44 3.06 -16.98
C TYR A 197 -8.11 4.00 -15.83
N PHE A 198 -6.94 3.81 -15.26
CA PHE A 198 -6.31 4.69 -14.27
C PHE A 198 -5.00 5.20 -14.87
N ASP A 199 -4.82 6.51 -14.98
CA ASP A 199 -3.69 7.14 -15.68
C ASP A 199 -3.45 6.59 -17.10
N GLY A 200 -4.54 6.27 -17.82
CA GLY A 200 -4.49 5.66 -19.15
C GLY A 200 -4.02 4.19 -19.17
N LEU A 201 -3.77 3.57 -18.02
CA LEU A 201 -3.42 2.16 -17.92
C LEU A 201 -4.66 1.29 -17.66
N PRO A 202 -4.89 0.22 -18.46
CA PRO A 202 -6.05 -0.64 -18.32
C PRO A 202 -5.93 -1.57 -17.11
N HIS A 203 -7.05 -1.73 -16.40
CA HIS A 203 -7.23 -2.61 -15.25
C HIS A 203 -8.50 -3.43 -15.47
N ARG A 204 -8.40 -4.74 -15.27
CA ARG A 204 -9.51 -5.67 -15.48
C ARG A 204 -9.56 -6.68 -14.35
N VAL A 205 -10.77 -7.02 -13.94
CA VAL A 205 -11.01 -8.16 -13.04
C VAL A 205 -10.95 -9.44 -13.88
N LEU A 206 -10.08 -10.36 -13.48
CA LEU A 206 -10.07 -11.72 -13.99
C LEU A 206 -10.96 -12.56 -13.06
N ILE A 207 -11.98 -13.21 -13.64
CA ILE A 207 -12.89 -14.14 -12.96
C ILE A 207 -12.57 -15.54 -13.47
#